data_AF-A0AAE1X0I8-F1
#
_entry.id   AF-A0AAE1X0I8-F1
#
_cell.length_a   1.000
_cell.length_b   1.000
_cell.length_c   1.000
_cell.angle_alpha   90.00
_cell.angle_beta   90.00
_cell.angle_gamma   90.00
#
_symmetry.space_group_name_H-M   'P 1'
#
loop_
_entity.id
_entity.type
_entity.pdbx_description
1 polymer ?
#
loop_
_entity_poly.entity_id
_entity_poly.type
_entity_poly.pdbx_seq_one_letter_code
_entity_poly.pdbx_strand_id
1 'polypeptide(L)'
;MKNTRTKFQWFLHLRASVLSEGQEAKSAAEESAEGLVLLEEAFTMCSKGQKFFGGERIGYLDIVLGSFLGWIRVTEQRANSSLIDESKTPKLFEWAQHFCADVVVKDVMHQTDKLSEFAKLLAAKHKSS
;
A
#
# COMPACT_ATOMS: atom_id res chain seq x y z
N MET A 1 -22.16 -9.15 17.00
CA MET A 1 -21.30 -9.49 15.84
C MET A 1 -20.59 -8.22 15.39
N LYS A 2 -19.27 -8.12 15.58
CA LYS A 2 -18.52 -6.93 15.13
C LYS A 2 -18.55 -6.92 13.59
N ASN A 3 -19.04 -5.83 13.03
CA ASN A 3 -19.28 -5.62 11.62
C ASN A 3 -17.98 -5.81 10.82
N THR A 4 -17.84 -6.93 10.11
CA THR A 4 -16.67 -7.22 9.26
C THR A 4 -16.54 -6.23 8.10
N ARG A 5 -17.61 -5.48 7.78
CA ARG A 5 -17.67 -4.51 6.68
C ARG A 5 -16.80 -3.27 6.94
N THR A 6 -16.51 -2.92 8.19
CA THR A 6 -15.63 -1.78 8.54
C THR A 6 -14.15 -2.13 8.59
N LYS A 7 -13.76 -3.42 8.66
CA LYS A 7 -12.37 -3.81 8.95
C LYS A 7 -11.41 -3.82 7.75
N PHE A 8 -11.90 -3.74 6.52
CA PHE A 8 -11.04 -3.88 5.33
C PHE A 8 -11.24 -2.74 4.33
N GLN A 9 -11.36 -1.52 4.85
CA GLN A 9 -11.49 -0.29 4.07
C GLN A 9 -10.13 0.26 3.60
N TRP A 10 -9.03 -0.45 3.89
CA TRP A 10 -7.66 -0.07 3.52
C TRP A 10 -7.53 0.52 2.11
N PHE A 11 -8.08 -0.19 1.12
CA PHE A 11 -8.04 0.25 -0.28
C PHE A 11 -8.82 1.54 -0.52
N LEU A 12 -9.97 1.73 0.15
CA LEU A 12 -10.76 2.95 0.02
C LEU A 12 -10.04 4.14 0.67
N HIS A 13 -9.39 3.93 1.81
CA HIS A 13 -8.57 4.96 2.46
C HIS A 13 -7.33 5.29 1.62
N LEU A 14 -6.64 4.29 1.06
CA LEU A 14 -5.53 4.53 0.13
C LEU A 14 -6.00 5.34 -1.08
N ARG A 15 -7.13 4.97 -1.69
CA ARG A 15 -7.72 5.71 -2.80
C ARG A 15 -8.07 7.15 -2.41
N ALA A 16 -8.71 7.36 -1.25
CA ALA A 16 -9.03 8.69 -0.76
C ALA A 16 -7.78 9.54 -0.55
N SER A 17 -6.70 8.97 0.01
CA SER A 17 -5.42 9.66 0.17
C SER A 17 -4.83 10.13 -1.16
N VAL A 18 -5.06 9.38 -2.25
CA VAL A 18 -4.62 9.73 -3.61
C VAL A 18 -5.52 10.79 -4.26
N LEU A 19 -6.83 10.77 -4.00
CA LEU A 19 -7.78 11.67 -4.66
C LEU A 19 -8.01 13.00 -3.93
N SER A 20 -7.68 13.08 -2.65
CA SER A 20 -7.84 14.28 -1.83
C SER A 20 -6.52 15.05 -1.69
N GLU A 21 -6.53 16.19 -1.00
CA GLU A 21 -5.33 17.01 -0.71
C GLU A 21 -5.33 17.51 0.74
N GLY A 22 -4.19 18.04 1.19
CA GLY A 22 -4.07 18.65 2.51
C GLY A 22 -4.40 17.69 3.65
N GLN A 23 -5.16 18.18 4.63
CA GLN A 23 -5.47 17.43 5.85
C GLN A 23 -6.32 16.18 5.59
N GLU A 24 -7.21 16.22 4.59
CA GLU A 24 -8.05 15.08 4.24
C GLU A 24 -7.22 13.92 3.68
N ALA A 25 -6.29 14.21 2.78
CA ALA A 25 -5.36 13.21 2.25
C ALA A 25 -4.51 12.57 3.36
N LYS A 26 -4.05 13.40 4.31
CA LYS A 26 -3.25 12.92 5.44
C LYS A 26 -4.05 12.01 6.37
N SER A 27 -5.29 12.39 6.71
CA SER A 27 -6.18 11.56 7.53
C SER A 27 -6.46 10.21 6.87
N ALA A 28 -6.76 10.21 5.56
CA ALA A 28 -6.98 8.98 4.81
C ALA A 28 -5.72 8.10 4.72
N ALA A 29 -4.54 8.71 4.64
CA ALA A 29 -3.27 7.98 4.68
C ALA A 29 -3.05 7.29 6.03
N GLU A 30 -3.36 7.97 7.14
CA GLU A 30 -3.29 7.40 8.50
C GLU A 30 -4.27 6.24 8.69
N GLU A 31 -5.53 6.36 8.23
CA GLU A 31 -6.51 5.27 8.24
C GLU A 31 -6.08 4.08 7.37
N SER A 32 -5.40 4.35 6.24
CA SER A 32 -4.81 3.31 5.40
C SER A 32 -3.65 2.60 6.13
N ALA A 33 -2.84 3.31 6.92
CA ALA A 33 -1.76 2.68 7.68
C ALA A 33 -2.28 1.65 8.69
N GLU A 34 -3.43 1.88 9.34
CA GLU A 34 -4.05 0.89 10.23
C GLU A 34 -4.43 -0.41 9.50
N GLY A 35 -4.90 -0.29 8.25
CA GLY A 35 -5.18 -1.44 7.40
C GLY A 35 -3.93 -2.25 7.05
N LEU A 36 -2.76 -1.60 6.91
CA LEU A 36 -1.49 -2.28 6.67
C LEU A 36 -0.98 -3.03 7.91
N VAL A 37 -1.28 -2.54 9.12
CA VAL A 37 -0.98 -3.28 10.37
C VAL A 37 -1.79 -4.58 10.44
N LEU A 38 -3.07 -4.56 10.02
CA LEU A 38 -3.85 -5.80 9.93
C LEU A 38 -3.30 -6.75 8.85
N LEU A 39 -2.77 -6.20 7.77
CA LEU A 39 -2.17 -6.98 6.70
C LEU A 39 -0.83 -7.60 7.11
N GLU A 40 -0.06 -6.95 7.99
CA GLU A 40 1.15 -7.48 8.63
C GLU A 40 0.85 -8.74 9.46
N GLU A 41 -0.22 -8.70 10.26
CA GLU A 41 -0.68 -9.87 11.02
C GLU A 41 -1.06 -11.01 10.06
N ALA A 42 -1.83 -10.70 9.01
CA ALA A 42 -2.21 -11.67 7.99
C ALA A 42 -0.99 -12.25 7.25
N PHE A 43 0.00 -11.43 6.91
CA PHE A 43 1.24 -11.87 6.27
C PHE A 43 2.00 -12.84 7.16
N THR A 44 2.14 -12.53 8.44
CA THR A 44 2.83 -13.40 9.40
C THR A 44 2.15 -14.77 9.52
N MET A 45 0.81 -14.80 9.52
CA MET A 45 0.04 -16.04 9.56
C MET A 45 0.11 -16.85 8.26
N CYS A 46 0.02 -16.17 7.11
CA CYS A 46 -0.09 -16.82 5.80
C CYS A 46 1.26 -17.25 5.21
N SER A 47 2.31 -16.44 5.38
CA SER A 47 3.65 -16.69 4.81
C SER A 47 4.37 -17.87 5.47
N LYS A 48 4.01 -18.21 6.73
CA LYS A 48 4.72 -19.21 7.53
C LYS A 48 6.24 -18.95 7.62
N GLY A 49 6.62 -17.67 7.69
CA GLY A 49 8.02 -17.23 7.76
C GLY A 49 8.75 -17.18 6.42
N GLN A 50 8.05 -17.35 5.30
CA GLN A 50 8.60 -17.24 3.96
C GLN A 50 8.59 -15.79 3.45
N LYS A 51 9.29 -15.55 2.33
CA LYS A 51 9.47 -14.21 1.74
C LYS A 51 8.18 -13.59 1.21
N PHE A 52 7.23 -14.41 0.80
CA PHE A 52 6.02 -14.01 0.10
C PHE A 52 4.77 -14.64 0.73
N PHE A 53 3.60 -14.06 0.47
CA PHE A 53 2.32 -14.71 0.77
C PHE A 53 2.18 -16.05 0.04
N GLY A 54 2.77 -16.16 -1.16
CA GLY A 54 2.90 -17.40 -1.92
C GLY A 54 3.96 -18.39 -1.39
N GLY A 55 4.64 -18.08 -0.28
CA GLY A 55 5.74 -18.88 0.26
C GLY A 55 7.08 -18.44 -0.33
N GLU A 56 7.80 -19.37 -0.96
CA GLU A 56 9.13 -19.10 -1.54
C GLU A 56 9.10 -18.25 -2.81
N ARG A 57 7.94 -18.18 -3.49
CA ARG A 57 7.74 -17.44 -4.73
C ARG A 57 6.54 -16.51 -4.62
N ILE A 58 6.54 -15.46 -5.45
CA ILE A 58 5.41 -14.53 -5.61
C ILE A 58 4.14 -15.32 -5.93
N GLY A 59 3.10 -15.13 -5.11
CA GLY A 59 1.77 -15.68 -5.30
C GLY A 59 0.73 -14.61 -5.62
N TYR A 60 -0.55 -15.00 -5.61
CA TYR A 60 -1.65 -14.10 -5.94
C TYR A 60 -1.73 -12.86 -5.04
N LEU A 61 -1.65 -13.04 -3.72
CA LEU A 61 -1.74 -11.92 -2.78
C LEU A 61 -0.54 -10.98 -2.89
N ASP A 62 0.64 -11.50 -3.21
CA ASP A 62 1.83 -10.68 -3.46
C ASP A 62 1.63 -9.78 -4.68
N ILE A 63 1.05 -10.31 -5.77
CA ILE A 63 0.76 -9.52 -6.97
C ILE A 63 -0.28 -8.44 -6.66
N VAL A 64 -1.36 -8.80 -5.95
CA VAL A 64 -2.41 -7.84 -5.57
C VAL A 64 -1.83 -6.71 -4.74
N LEU A 65 -1.15 -7.02 -3.63
CA LEU A 65 -0.57 -5.99 -2.77
C LEU A 65 0.56 -5.22 -3.46
N GLY A 66 1.42 -5.92 -4.20
CA GLY A 66 2.54 -5.37 -4.93
C GLY A 66 2.13 -4.36 -5.99
N SER A 67 0.97 -4.56 -6.64
CA SER A 67 0.41 -3.59 -7.59
C SER A 67 0.08 -2.23 -6.97
N PHE A 68 -0.12 -2.19 -5.64
CA PHE A 68 -0.38 -0.96 -4.90
C PHE A 68 0.88 -0.30 -4.33
N LEU A 69 2.05 -0.95 -4.33
CA LEU A 69 3.27 -0.38 -3.73
C LEU A 69 3.66 0.98 -4.31
N GLY A 70 3.48 1.18 -5.62
CA GLY A 70 3.69 2.49 -6.25
C GLY A 70 2.77 3.57 -5.68
N TRP A 71 1.49 3.25 -5.46
CA TRP A 71 0.51 4.16 -4.88
C TRP A 71 0.74 4.42 -3.40
N ILE A 72 1.13 3.40 -2.64
CA ILE A 72 1.53 3.53 -1.22
C ILE A 72 2.68 4.55 -1.12
N ARG A 73 3.73 4.41 -1.95
CA ARG A 73 4.86 5.37 -1.96
C ARG A 73 4.45 6.79 -2.33
N VAL A 74 3.53 6.96 -3.29
CA VAL A 74 2.96 8.27 -3.61
C VAL A 74 2.21 8.86 -2.41
N THR A 75 1.42 8.06 -1.72
CA THR A 75 0.72 8.48 -0.50
C THR A 75 1.71 8.88 0.60
N GLU A 76 2.77 8.10 0.82
CA GLU A 76 3.81 8.40 1.82
C GLU A 76 4.49 9.75 1.54
N GLN A 77 4.88 10.00 0.29
CA GLN A 77 5.47 11.27 -0.14
C GLN A 77 4.53 12.46 0.10
N ARG A 78 3.22 12.29 -0.17
CA ARG A 78 2.23 13.37 -0.06
C ARG A 78 1.81 13.65 1.38
N ALA A 79 1.67 12.60 2.19
CA ALA A 79 1.30 12.70 3.60
C ALA A 79 2.50 13.01 4.51
N ASN A 80 3.73 12.89 3.98
CA ASN A 80 4.98 12.97 4.72
C ASN A 80 4.97 12.01 5.94
N SER A 81 4.51 10.78 5.71
CA SER A 81 4.39 9.72 6.70
C SER A 81 4.65 8.35 6.06
N SER A 82 5.29 7.43 6.78
CA SER A 82 5.50 6.05 6.31
C SER A 82 4.25 5.21 6.55
N LEU A 83 3.78 4.49 5.52
CA LEU A 83 2.64 3.59 5.57
C LEU A 83 3.11 2.14 5.76
N ILE A 84 4.11 1.73 4.98
CA ILE A 84 4.89 0.52 5.27
C ILE A 84 6.14 0.99 6.02
N ASP A 85 6.29 0.55 7.27
CA ASP A 85 7.26 1.10 8.21
C ASP A 85 7.97 -0.04 8.94
N GLU A 86 9.29 0.03 9.04
CA GLU A 86 10.09 -1.03 9.64
C GLU A 86 9.73 -1.27 11.13
N SER A 87 9.24 -0.27 11.86
CA SER A 87 8.85 -0.43 13.26
C SER A 87 7.43 -0.96 13.44
N LYS A 88 6.49 -0.60 12.57
CA LYS A 88 5.07 -0.97 12.69
C LYS A 88 4.69 -2.20 11.87
N THR A 89 5.27 -2.34 10.69
CA THR A 89 5.00 -3.41 9.72
C THR A 89 6.31 -4.02 9.20
N PRO A 90 7.18 -4.53 10.10
CA PRO A 90 8.52 -5.01 9.75
C PRO A 90 8.53 -6.10 8.69
N LYS A 91 7.56 -7.02 8.69
CA LYS A 91 7.52 -8.13 7.73
C LYS A 91 7.02 -7.69 6.37
N LEU A 92 6.04 -6.80 6.30
CA LEU A 92 5.64 -6.15 5.06
C LEU A 92 6.73 -5.24 4.51
N PHE A 93 7.51 -4.59 5.37
CA PHE A 93 8.68 -3.81 4.95
C PHE A 93 9.71 -4.71 4.25
N GLU A 94 10.09 -5.83 4.87
CA GLU A 94 11.00 -6.81 4.29
C GLU A 94 10.41 -7.43 3.00
N TRP A 95 9.13 -7.80 3.02
CA TRP A 95 8.40 -8.30 1.86
C TRP A 95 8.43 -7.31 0.70
N ALA A 96 8.22 -6.02 0.94
CA ALA A 96 8.23 -5.02 -0.12
C ALA A 96 9.61 -4.89 -0.78
N GLN A 97 10.69 -5.05 0.00
CA GLN A 97 12.06 -5.10 -0.52
C GLN A 97 12.27 -6.34 -1.39
N HIS A 98 11.90 -7.53 -0.90
CA HIS A 98 12.01 -8.79 -1.67
C HIS A 98 11.17 -8.73 -2.95
N PHE A 99 9.94 -8.23 -2.88
CA PHE A 99 9.03 -8.10 -4.02
C PHE A 99 9.61 -7.18 -5.09
N CYS A 100 10.11 -6.00 -4.71
CA CYS A 100 10.70 -5.06 -5.66
C CYS A 100 12.02 -5.55 -6.28
N ALA A 101 12.76 -6.41 -5.57
CA ALA A 101 14.03 -6.98 -6.04
C ALA A 101 13.83 -8.22 -6.93
N ASP A 102 12.64 -8.82 -6.96
CA ASP A 102 12.37 -10.01 -7.76
C ASP A 102 12.55 -9.72 -9.26
N VAL A 103 13.14 -10.69 -9.97
CA VAL A 103 13.47 -10.57 -11.39
C VAL A 103 12.26 -10.27 -12.28
N VAL A 104 11.06 -10.73 -11.90
CA VAL A 104 9.84 -10.50 -12.70
C VAL A 104 9.19 -9.14 -12.39
N VAL A 105 9.61 -8.47 -11.32
CA VAL A 105 8.99 -7.26 -10.79
C VAL A 105 9.87 -6.03 -11.03
N LYS A 106 11.18 -6.15 -10.82
CA LYS A 106 12.13 -5.03 -10.82
C LYS A 106 12.02 -4.09 -12.04
N ASP A 107 11.72 -4.64 -13.21
CA ASP A 107 11.68 -3.89 -14.48
C ASP A 107 10.28 -3.32 -14.81
N VAL A 108 9.24 -3.78 -14.10
CA VAL A 108 7.84 -3.36 -14.32
C VAL A 108 7.29 -2.47 -13.20
N MET A 109 8.00 -2.34 -12.08
CA MET A 109 7.58 -1.46 -11.00
C MET A 109 7.56 0.00 -11.46
N HIS A 110 6.37 0.59 -11.39
CA HIS A 110 6.15 1.97 -11.78
C HIS A 110 7.02 2.92 -10.95
N GLN A 111 7.68 3.86 -11.64
CA GLN A 111 8.42 4.94 -11.00
C GLN A 111 7.46 5.84 -10.21
N THR A 112 7.73 6.01 -8.92
CA THR A 112 6.90 6.80 -7.99
C THR A 112 6.58 8.19 -8.52
N ASP A 113 7.53 8.84 -9.20
CA ASP A 113 7.36 10.20 -9.71
C ASP A 113 6.26 10.30 -10.78
N LYS A 114 6.21 9.35 -11.72
CA LYS A 114 5.15 9.31 -12.75
C LYS A 114 3.78 9.06 -12.14
N LEU A 115 3.69 8.18 -11.14
CA LEU A 115 2.45 7.95 -10.40
C LEU A 115 2.04 9.18 -9.58
N SER A 116 3.00 9.93 -9.04
CA SER A 116 2.75 11.17 -8.29
C SER A 116 2.18 12.26 -9.20
N GLU A 117 2.71 12.42 -10.41
CA GLU A 117 2.14 13.33 -11.42
C GLU A 117 0.71 12.90 -11.81
N PHE A 118 0.52 11.61 -12.06
CA PHE A 118 -0.81 11.08 -12.39
C PHE A 118 -1.80 11.24 -11.23
N ALA A 119 -1.36 11.09 -9.97
CA ALA A 119 -2.18 11.33 -8.78
C ALA A 119 -2.71 12.77 -8.71
N LYS A 120 -1.88 13.76 -9.06
CA LYS A 120 -2.31 15.17 -9.12
C LYS A 120 -3.42 15.38 -10.15
N LEU A 121 -3.29 14.75 -11.32
CA LEU A 121 -4.33 14.80 -12.36
C LEU A 121 -5.63 14.15 -11.89
N LEU A 122 -5.55 12.99 -11.21
CA LEU A 122 -6.71 12.31 -10.66
C LEU A 122 -7.42 13.15 -9.60
N ALA A 123 -6.68 13.76 -8.68
CA ALA A 123 -7.22 14.64 -7.64
C ALA A 123 -7.91 15.87 -8.25
N ALA A 124 -7.28 16.52 -9.24
CA ALA A 124 -7.87 17.65 -9.95
C ALA A 124 -9.17 17.28 -10.68
N LYS A 125 -9.21 16.11 -11.33
CA LYS A 125 -10.43 15.60 -12.00
C LYS A 125 -11.52 15.28 -11.00
N HIS A 126 -11.19 14.67 -9.85
CA HIS A 126 -12.15 14.35 -8.80
C HIS A 126 -12.81 15.59 -8.22
N LYS A 127 -12.07 16.69 -8.03
CA LYS A 127 -12.62 17.98 -7.58
C LYS A 127 -13.55 18.65 -8.60
N SER A 128 -13.43 18.29 -9.88
CA SER A 128 -14.17 18.91 -10.98
C SER A 128 -15.43 18.13 -11.39
N SER A 129 -15.68 16.98 -10.75
CA SER A 129 -16.83 16.09 -11.00
C SER A 129 -17.84 16.17 -9.87
#